data_AF-A0A537EML7-F1
#
_entry.id   AF-A0A537EML7-F1
#
_cell.length_a   1.000
_cell.length_b   1.000
_cell.length_c   1.000
_cell.angle_alpha   90.00
_cell.angle_beta   90.00
_cell.angle_gamma   90.00
#
_symmetry.space_group_name_H-M   'P 1'
#
loop_
_entity.id
_entity.type
_entity.pdbx_description
1 polymer ?
#
loop_
_entity_poly.entity_id
_entity_poly.type
_entity_poly.pdbx_seq_one_letter_code
_entity_poly.pdbx_strand_id
1 'polypeptide(L)'
;MVLDSPEENPNDGVEGYMQEACYYLRKKGLTLPQISKALEVSEKDAELLYRAYESKVAHGIVQENEVDRNLWEDMHNDSQGNEKITFARDDGLYHCRRSDLETMDSPALMSIFETSKKFLDFDMYKGYLNTKPPVGYDPMALQRQVKRAMDLIQEILDGRWKEEPRKG
;
A
#
# COMPACT_ATOMS: atom_id res chain seq x y z
N MET A 1 -46.63 -1.22 -9.56
CA MET A 1 -45.55 -2.23 -9.63
C MET A 1 -44.40 -1.71 -8.81
N VAL A 2 -44.20 -2.27 -7.63
CA VAL A 2 -43.00 -2.01 -6.82
C VAL A 2 -41.94 -2.93 -7.41
N LEU A 3 -40.88 -2.36 -7.98
CA LEU A 3 -39.69 -3.12 -8.33
C LEU A 3 -38.98 -3.40 -7.01
N ASP A 4 -39.09 -4.63 -6.53
CA ASP A 4 -38.19 -5.15 -5.51
C ASP A 4 -36.77 -4.91 -5.99
N SER A 5 -36.06 -4.02 -5.29
CA SER A 5 -34.60 -4.01 -5.39
C SER A 5 -34.14 -5.34 -4.77
N PRO A 6 -33.30 -6.13 -5.44
CA PRO A 6 -32.83 -7.37 -4.85
C PRO A 6 -32.14 -7.01 -3.53
N GLU A 7 -32.60 -7.59 -2.44
CA GLU A 7 -31.92 -7.51 -1.15
C GLU A 7 -30.50 -8.06 -1.37
N GLU A 8 -29.50 -7.17 -1.43
CA GLU A 8 -28.10 -7.58 -1.41
C GLU A 8 -27.88 -8.35 -0.11
N ASN A 9 -27.59 -9.63 -0.24
CA ASN A 9 -27.25 -10.47 0.89
C ASN A 9 -25.96 -9.87 1.47
N PRO A 10 -25.87 -9.49 2.76
CA PRO A 10 -24.66 -8.85 3.30
C PRO A 10 -23.41 -9.74 3.19
N ASN A 11 -23.58 -11.03 2.93
CA ASN A 11 -22.52 -11.98 2.60
C ASN A 11 -21.98 -11.86 1.16
N ASP A 12 -22.75 -11.33 0.21
CA ASP A 12 -22.34 -11.18 -1.20
C ASP A 12 -21.16 -10.20 -1.34
N GLY A 13 -21.10 -9.18 -0.48
CA GLY A 13 -20.00 -8.22 -0.43
C GLY A 13 -18.69 -8.86 0.03
N VAL A 14 -18.71 -9.57 1.17
CA VAL A 14 -17.51 -10.19 1.75
C VAL A 14 -16.99 -11.32 0.85
N GLU A 15 -17.88 -12.18 0.37
CA GLU A 15 -17.48 -13.27 -0.54
C GLU A 15 -16.93 -12.72 -1.86
N GLY A 16 -17.53 -11.65 -2.40
CA GLY A 16 -17.04 -10.94 -3.58
C GLY A 16 -15.59 -10.44 -3.42
N TYR A 17 -15.28 -9.77 -2.31
CA TYR A 17 -13.92 -9.29 -2.04
C TYR A 17 -12.93 -10.44 -1.86
N MET A 18 -13.33 -11.55 -1.23
CA MET A 18 -12.44 -12.72 -1.06
C MET A 18 -12.15 -13.42 -2.39
N GLN A 19 -13.15 -13.51 -3.28
CA GLN A 19 -12.99 -14.00 -4.64
C GLN A 19 -12.02 -13.11 -5.43
N GLU A 20 -12.19 -11.80 -5.34
CA GLU A 20 -11.34 -10.81 -6.00
C GLU A 20 -9.89 -10.85 -5.50
N ALA A 21 -9.70 -10.90 -4.19
CA ALA A 21 -8.38 -11.02 -3.56
C ALA A 21 -7.65 -12.28 -4.04
N CYS A 22 -8.31 -13.44 -4.02
CA CYS A 22 -7.74 -14.69 -4.51
C CYS A 22 -7.33 -14.58 -5.98
N TYR A 23 -8.15 -13.94 -6.81
CA TYR A 23 -7.89 -13.73 -8.23
C TYR A 23 -6.64 -12.90 -8.50
N TYR A 24 -6.60 -11.67 -7.99
CA TYR A 24 -5.48 -10.76 -8.28
C TYR A 24 -4.18 -11.22 -7.63
N LEU A 25 -4.23 -11.81 -6.43
CA LEU A 25 -3.03 -12.37 -5.79
C LEU A 25 -2.47 -13.55 -6.58
N ARG A 26 -3.32 -14.42 -7.15
CA ARG A 26 -2.87 -15.50 -8.02
C ARG A 26 -2.24 -14.97 -9.31
N LYS A 27 -2.85 -13.96 -9.92
CA LYS A 27 -2.33 -13.26 -11.12
C LYS A 27 -0.97 -12.58 -10.88
N LYS A 28 -0.75 -12.03 -9.68
CA LYS A 28 0.55 -11.51 -9.23
C LYS A 28 1.63 -12.60 -9.18
N GLY A 29 1.24 -13.87 -9.14
CA GLY A 29 2.15 -15.02 -9.12
C GLY A 29 2.24 -15.73 -7.77
N LEU A 30 1.42 -15.37 -6.77
CA LEU A 30 1.38 -16.10 -5.51
C LEU A 30 0.83 -17.51 -5.73
N THR A 31 1.34 -18.47 -4.97
CA THR A 31 0.84 -19.85 -4.93
C THR A 31 -0.38 -19.95 -3.99
N LEU A 32 -1.20 -20.99 -4.16
CA LEU A 32 -2.37 -21.22 -3.28
C LEU A 32 -1.99 -21.31 -1.79
N PRO A 33 -0.88 -21.95 -1.38
CA PRO A 33 -0.43 -21.89 0.01
C PRO A 33 -0.13 -20.48 0.50
N GLN A 34 0.47 -19.62 -0.34
CA GLN A 34 0.74 -18.23 0.02
C GLN A 34 -0.55 -17.42 0.17
N ILE A 35 -1.52 -17.63 -0.73
CA ILE A 35 -2.83 -16.95 -0.68
C ILE A 35 -3.64 -17.43 0.53
N SER A 36 -3.70 -18.74 0.77
CA SER A 36 -4.33 -19.36 1.94
C SER A 36 -3.80 -18.77 3.24
N LYS A 37 -2.47 -18.65 3.36
CA LYS A 37 -1.84 -18.03 4.52
C LYS A 37 -2.17 -16.53 4.65
N ALA A 38 -2.17 -15.79 3.54
CA ALA A 38 -2.39 -14.34 3.55
C ALA A 38 -3.84 -13.95 3.88
N LEU A 39 -4.80 -14.78 3.46
CA LEU A 39 -6.23 -14.52 3.62
C LEU A 39 -6.87 -15.35 4.75
N GLU A 40 -6.07 -16.16 5.45
CA GLU A 40 -6.52 -17.05 6.54
C GLU A 40 -7.66 -18.01 6.14
N VAL A 41 -7.63 -18.52 4.91
CA VAL A 41 -8.58 -19.51 4.37
C VAL A 41 -7.88 -20.83 4.06
N SER A 42 -8.64 -21.91 3.86
CA SER A 42 -8.02 -23.17 3.40
C SER A 42 -7.55 -23.05 1.94
N GLU A 43 -6.53 -23.82 1.53
CA GLU A 43 -6.07 -23.84 0.12
C GLU A 43 -7.19 -24.25 -0.85
N LYS A 44 -8.07 -25.15 -0.41
CA LYS A 44 -9.24 -25.58 -1.20
C LYS A 44 -10.21 -24.41 -1.41
N ASP A 45 -10.46 -23.63 -0.36
CA ASP A 45 -11.35 -22.47 -0.46
C ASP A 45 -10.71 -21.37 -1.30
N ALA A 46 -9.41 -21.12 -1.16
CA ALA A 46 -8.67 -20.17 -2.00
C ALA A 46 -8.79 -20.52 -3.49
N GLU A 47 -8.67 -21.80 -3.85
CA GLU A 47 -8.84 -22.27 -5.23
C GLU A 47 -10.29 -22.10 -5.72
N LEU A 48 -11.29 -22.40 -4.87
CA LEU A 48 -12.70 -22.21 -5.22
C LEU A 48 -13.03 -20.73 -5.45
N LEU A 49 -12.57 -19.85 -4.56
CA LEU A 49 -12.75 -18.41 -4.63
C LEU A 49 -12.07 -17.83 -5.88
N TYR A 50 -10.83 -18.25 -6.18
CA TYR A 50 -10.12 -17.91 -7.40
C TYR A 50 -10.95 -18.25 -8.65
N ARG A 51 -11.41 -19.51 -8.75
CA ARG A 51 -12.19 -19.99 -9.91
C ARG A 51 -13.53 -19.26 -10.06
N ALA A 52 -14.16 -18.91 -8.95
CA ALA A 52 -15.42 -18.18 -8.97
C ALA A 52 -15.24 -16.79 -9.62
N TYR A 53 -14.20 -16.03 -9.23
CA TYR A 53 -13.92 -14.74 -9.84
C TYR A 53 -13.43 -14.88 -11.29
N GLU A 54 -12.56 -15.85 -11.58
CA GLU A 54 -12.07 -16.13 -12.93
C GLU A 54 -13.23 -16.43 -13.90
N SER A 55 -14.21 -17.20 -13.45
CA SER A 55 -15.43 -17.46 -14.22
C SER A 55 -16.22 -16.16 -14.46
N LYS A 56 -16.38 -15.29 -13.46
CA LYS A 56 -17.06 -14.00 -13.62
C LYS A 56 -16.36 -13.12 -14.67
N VAL A 57 -15.04 -13.08 -14.67
CA VAL A 57 -14.24 -12.36 -15.68
C VAL A 57 -14.44 -12.97 -17.06
N ALA A 58 -14.35 -14.31 -17.18
CA ALA A 58 -14.48 -15.00 -18.47
C ALA A 58 -15.87 -14.83 -19.12
N HIS A 59 -16.92 -14.71 -18.31
CA HIS A 59 -18.29 -14.47 -18.77
C HIS A 59 -18.62 -12.97 -18.93
N GLY A 60 -17.66 -12.07 -18.67
CA GLY A 60 -17.86 -10.62 -18.78
C GLY A 60 -18.79 -10.02 -17.72
N ILE A 61 -19.02 -10.72 -16.60
CA ILE A 61 -19.82 -10.23 -15.47
C ILE A 61 -19.08 -9.13 -14.73
N VAL A 62 -17.75 -9.26 -14.61
CA VAL A 62 -16.85 -8.26 -14.03
C VAL A 62 -15.72 -7.99 -15.01
N GLN A 63 -15.14 -6.79 -14.96
CA GLN A 63 -13.97 -6.41 -15.75
C GLN A 63 -12.76 -6.27 -14.86
N GLU A 64 -11.63 -6.83 -15.30
CA GLU A 64 -10.34 -6.56 -14.68
C GLU A 64 -10.05 -5.06 -14.76
N ASN A 65 -9.59 -4.48 -13.66
CA ASN A 65 -9.18 -3.09 -13.63
C ASN A 65 -7.91 -2.92 -12.78
N GLU A 66 -7.20 -1.81 -13.03
CA GLU A 66 -5.93 -1.56 -12.38
C GLU A 66 -6.08 -1.14 -10.92
N VAL A 67 -7.24 -0.60 -10.53
CA VAL A 67 -7.48 -0.13 -9.16
C VAL A 67 -7.50 -1.31 -8.21
N ASP A 68 -8.30 -2.34 -8.50
CA ASP A 68 -8.43 -3.52 -7.65
C ASP A 68 -7.13 -4.34 -7.66
N ARG A 69 -6.49 -4.46 -8.83
CA ARG A 69 -5.16 -5.08 -8.93
C ARG A 69 -4.17 -4.40 -7.99
N ASN A 70 -4.04 -3.08 -8.09
CA ASN A 70 -3.10 -2.32 -7.27
C ASN A 70 -3.45 -2.39 -5.78
N LEU A 71 -4.74 -2.38 -5.43
CA LEU A 71 -5.21 -2.52 -4.06
C LEU A 71 -4.74 -3.83 -3.42
N TRP A 72 -5.03 -4.97 -4.06
CA TRP A 72 -4.65 -6.28 -3.52
C TRP A 72 -3.14 -6.49 -3.53
N GLU A 73 -2.45 -5.94 -4.54
CA GLU A 73 -0.99 -5.91 -4.55
C GLU A 73 -0.40 -5.10 -3.39
N ASP A 74 -0.94 -3.91 -3.11
CA ASP A 74 -0.56 -3.04 -2.01
C ASP A 74 -0.79 -3.73 -0.66
N MET A 75 -1.99 -4.26 -0.44
CA MET A 75 -2.34 -4.98 0.80
C MET A 75 -1.40 -6.15 1.05
N HIS A 76 -1.09 -6.94 0.02
CA HIS A 76 -0.15 -8.04 0.18
C HIS A 76 1.26 -7.54 0.52
N ASN A 77 1.77 -6.53 -0.21
CA ASN A 77 3.11 -5.99 0.04
C ASN A 77 3.24 -5.42 1.47
N ASP A 78 2.24 -4.65 1.90
CA ASP A 78 2.18 -4.07 3.24
C ASP A 78 2.15 -5.17 4.32
N SER A 79 1.41 -6.27 4.10
CA SER A 79 1.38 -7.42 5.02
C SER A 79 2.74 -8.12 5.19
N GLN A 80 3.61 -8.03 4.18
CA GLN A 80 4.98 -8.56 4.22
C GLN A 80 5.98 -7.54 4.78
N GLY A 81 5.52 -6.40 5.28
CA GLY A 81 6.36 -5.30 5.74
C GLY A 81 7.02 -4.51 4.61
N ASN A 82 6.73 -4.83 3.34
CA ASN A 82 7.25 -4.09 2.18
C ASN A 82 6.33 -2.92 1.82
N GLU A 83 6.13 -2.06 2.80
CA GLU A 83 5.09 -1.04 2.73
C GLU A 83 5.41 0.10 1.77
N LYS A 84 4.35 0.79 1.33
CA LYS A 84 4.50 2.04 0.57
C LYS A 84 4.98 3.17 1.47
N ILE A 85 6.11 3.78 1.10
CA ILE A 85 6.75 4.89 1.80
C ILE A 85 6.59 6.17 0.97
N THR A 86 6.12 7.24 1.60
CA THR A 86 6.01 8.58 1.00
C THR A 86 7.08 9.50 1.56
N PHE A 87 7.83 10.18 0.70
CA PHE A 87 8.88 11.14 1.10
C PHE A 87 8.93 12.33 0.14
N ALA A 88 9.63 13.40 0.54
CA ALA A 88 9.80 14.58 -0.30
C ALA A 88 11.16 14.56 -1.03
N ARG A 89 11.15 15.06 -2.26
CA ARG A 89 12.32 15.46 -3.06
C ARG A 89 12.14 16.91 -3.51
N ASP A 90 13.18 17.48 -4.11
CA ASP A 90 13.21 18.89 -4.49
C ASP A 90 12.07 19.29 -5.45
N ASP A 91 11.59 18.34 -6.24
CA ASP A 91 10.56 18.52 -7.27
C ASP A 91 9.18 17.95 -6.90
N GLY A 92 9.02 17.40 -5.69
CA GLY A 92 7.70 16.97 -5.21
C GLY A 92 7.70 15.81 -4.22
N LEU A 93 6.54 15.18 -4.09
CA LEU A 93 6.32 14.00 -3.26
C LEU A 93 6.48 12.74 -4.10
N TYR A 94 7.14 11.75 -3.52
CA TYR A 94 7.45 10.49 -4.16
C TYR A 94 6.98 9.33 -3.30
N HIS A 95 6.68 8.22 -3.97
CA HIS A 95 6.35 6.96 -3.34
C HIS A 95 7.26 5.86 -3.84
N CYS A 96 7.75 5.02 -2.93
CA CYS A 96 8.43 3.77 -3.26
C CYS A 96 8.08 2.71 -2.22
N ARG A 97 8.57 1.49 -2.39
CA ARG A 97 8.46 0.45 -1.38
C ARG A 97 9.60 0.56 -0.37
N ARG A 98 9.39 0.04 0.85
CA ARG A 98 10.46 -0.11 1.85
C ARG A 98 11.69 -0.80 1.26
N SER A 99 11.50 -1.88 0.51
CA SER A 99 12.59 -2.61 -0.15
C SER A 99 13.39 -1.74 -1.11
N ASP A 100 12.74 -0.78 -1.79
CA ASP A 100 13.43 0.12 -2.71
C ASP A 100 14.41 1.00 -1.93
N LEU A 101 13.98 1.57 -0.79
CA LEU A 101 14.86 2.35 0.09
C LEU A 101 16.03 1.52 0.63
N GLU A 102 15.78 0.28 1.02
CA GLU A 102 16.82 -0.63 1.54
C GLU A 102 17.94 -0.89 0.52
N THR A 103 17.62 -0.83 -0.78
CA THR A 103 18.58 -1.00 -1.88
C THR A 103 19.25 0.29 -2.38
N MET A 104 18.72 1.46 -2.03
CA MET A 104 19.31 2.75 -2.43
C MET A 104 20.67 2.97 -1.76
N ASP A 105 21.60 3.65 -2.43
CA ASP A 105 22.88 4.00 -1.81
C ASP A 105 22.71 5.05 -0.69
N SER A 106 23.69 5.11 0.22
CA SER A 106 23.63 6.02 1.37
C SER A 106 23.57 7.51 0.98
N PRO A 107 24.26 7.99 -0.07
CA PRO A 107 24.10 9.36 -0.57
C PRO A 107 22.66 9.69 -1.02
N ALA A 108 22.00 8.81 -1.76
CA ALA A 108 20.62 9.00 -2.20
C ALA A 108 19.66 9.05 -0.99
N LEU A 109 19.85 8.15 -0.02
CA LEU A 109 19.09 8.14 1.23
C LEU A 109 19.26 9.43 2.03
N MET A 110 20.49 9.93 2.17
CA MET A 110 20.76 11.21 2.84
C MET A 110 20.11 12.40 2.12
N SER A 111 20.16 12.43 0.79
CA SER A 111 19.49 13.47 0.00
C SER A 111 17.98 13.50 0.24
N ILE A 112 17.34 12.33 0.27
CA ILE A 112 15.91 12.20 0.59
C ILE A 112 15.64 12.67 2.03
N PHE A 113 16.48 12.26 2.98
CA PHE A 113 16.34 12.64 4.39
C PHE A 113 16.40 14.17 4.58
N GLU A 114 17.39 14.83 4.00
CA GLU A 114 17.55 16.28 4.09
C GLU A 114 16.38 17.04 3.46
N THR A 115 15.91 16.58 2.31
CA THR A 115 14.79 17.22 1.62
C THR A 115 13.47 17.01 2.37
N SER A 116 13.25 15.81 2.89
CA SER A 116 12.10 15.49 3.74
C SER A 116 12.10 16.30 5.02
N LYS A 117 13.27 16.55 5.63
CA LYS A 117 13.40 17.43 6.79
C LYS A 117 12.94 18.85 6.48
N LYS A 118 13.40 19.44 5.35
CA LYS A 118 12.96 20.78 4.91
C LYS A 118 11.45 20.83 4.66
N PHE A 119 10.87 19.76 4.11
CA PHE A 119 9.43 19.66 3.90
C PHE A 119 8.65 19.71 5.23
N LEU A 120 9.13 19.02 6.27
CA LEU A 120 8.47 18.99 7.58
C LEU A 120 8.51 20.34 8.31
N ASP A 121 9.48 21.20 8.00
CA ASP A 121 9.56 22.57 8.53
C ASP A 121 8.49 23.51 7.93
N PHE A 122 7.75 23.08 6.91
CA PHE A 122 6.71 23.89 6.28
C PHE A 122 5.40 23.89 7.09
N ASP A 123 4.84 25.08 7.32
CA ASP A 123 3.55 25.24 8.00
C ASP A 123 2.38 24.85 7.07
N MET A 124 1.82 23.66 7.30
CA MET A 124 0.70 23.12 6.54
C MET A 124 -0.64 23.86 6.76
N TYR A 125 -0.78 24.64 7.84
CA TYR A 125 -2.00 25.40 8.12
C TYR A 125 -2.03 26.74 7.39
N LYS A 126 -0.90 27.17 6.81
CA LYS A 126 -0.79 28.44 6.09
C LYS A 126 -1.83 28.62 4.98
N GLY A 127 -2.23 27.52 4.31
CA GLY A 127 -3.25 27.53 3.26
C GLY A 127 -4.70 27.67 3.75
N TYR A 128 -4.95 27.39 5.03
CA TYR A 128 -6.28 27.43 5.66
C TYR A 128 -6.46 28.64 6.59
N LEU A 129 -5.52 29.59 6.59
CA LEU A 129 -5.60 30.80 7.41
C LEU A 129 -6.88 31.60 7.16
N ASN A 130 -7.44 31.54 5.94
CA ASN A 130 -8.63 32.27 5.52
C ASN A 130 -9.81 31.37 5.12
N THR A 131 -9.67 30.04 5.23
CA THR A 131 -10.68 29.08 4.76
C THR A 131 -10.77 27.87 5.69
N LYS A 132 -12.00 27.40 5.95
CA LYS A 132 -12.20 26.20 6.77
C LYS A 132 -11.77 24.95 5.98
N PRO A 133 -10.96 24.05 6.54
CA PRO A 133 -10.61 22.81 5.86
C PRO A 133 -11.83 21.91 5.64
N PRO A 134 -11.79 21.00 4.64
CA PRO A 134 -12.84 20.00 4.43
C PRO A 134 -13.07 19.14 5.68
N VAL A 135 -14.30 18.63 5.85
CA VAL A 135 -14.62 17.69 6.93
C VAL A 135 -13.77 16.43 6.77
N GLY A 136 -13.11 16.01 7.85
CA GLY A 136 -12.21 14.85 7.85
C GLY A 136 -10.81 15.12 7.29
N TYR A 137 -10.49 16.38 6.92
CA TYR A 137 -9.13 16.73 6.51
C TYR A 137 -8.17 16.62 7.70
N ASP A 138 -7.15 15.79 7.55
CA ASP A 138 -6.05 15.69 8.49
C ASP A 138 -4.80 16.41 7.93
N PRO A 139 -4.52 17.64 8.40
CA PRO A 139 -3.36 18.42 7.97
C PRO A 139 -2.03 17.76 8.34
N MET A 140 -2.00 16.76 9.22
CA MET A 140 -0.77 16.09 9.61
C MET A 140 -0.59 14.74 8.92
N ALA A 141 -1.57 14.25 8.14
CA ALA A 141 -1.48 12.94 7.50
C ALA A 141 -0.21 12.80 6.65
N LEU A 142 0.05 13.80 5.80
CA LEU A 142 1.24 13.82 4.95
C LEU A 142 2.53 13.99 5.75
N GLN A 143 2.56 14.90 6.73
CA GLN A 143 3.70 15.06 7.63
C GLN A 143 4.04 13.75 8.37
N ARG A 144 3.05 12.99 8.82
CA ARG A 144 3.27 11.69 9.46
C ARG A 144 3.88 10.67 8.51
N GLN A 145 3.43 10.63 7.24
CA GLN A 145 4.03 9.75 6.25
C GLN A 145 5.49 10.12 5.95
N VAL A 146 5.78 11.41 5.74
CA VAL A 146 7.14 11.89 5.47
C VAL A 146 8.06 11.67 6.66
N LYS A 147 7.57 11.92 7.89
CA LYS A 147 8.31 11.63 9.11
C LYS A 147 8.64 10.14 9.25
N ARG A 148 7.67 9.26 8.95
CA ARG A 148 7.90 7.81 8.95
C ARG A 148 8.99 7.40 7.96
N ALA A 149 9.01 8.01 6.77
CA ALA A 149 10.06 7.77 5.79
C ALA A 149 11.45 8.18 6.31
N MET A 150 11.55 9.32 6.99
CA MET A 150 12.80 9.76 7.62
C MET A 150 13.27 8.80 8.71
N ASP A 151 12.35 8.36 9.59
CA ASP A 151 12.66 7.42 10.67
C ASP A 151 13.21 6.09 10.08
N LEU A 152 12.61 5.60 8.98
CA LEU A 152 13.07 4.41 8.26
C LEU A 152 14.44 4.60 7.58
N ILE A 153 14.65 5.74 6.92
CA ILE A 153 15.94 6.05 6.28
C ILE A 153 17.05 6.08 7.33
N GLN A 154 16.79 6.68 8.50
CA GLN A 154 17.73 6.71 9.60
C GLN A 154 18.05 5.30 10.10
N GLU A 155 17.06 4.43 10.26
CA GLU A 155 17.25 3.02 10.63
C GLU A 155 18.18 2.29 9.64
N ILE A 156 17.97 2.47 8.34
CA ILE A 156 18.79 1.85 7.28
C ILE A 156 20.24 2.34 7.36
N LEU A 157 20.44 3.66 7.47
CA LEU A 157 21.77 4.25 7.53
C LEU A 157 22.54 3.85 8.80
N ASP A 158 21.86 3.84 9.95
CA ASP A 158 22.43 3.39 11.22
C ASP A 158 22.81 1.90 11.18
N GLY A 159 22.00 1.07 10.51
CA GLY A 159 22.31 -0.34 10.27
C GLY A 159 23.60 -0.51 9.48
N ARG A 160 23.73 0.20 8.35
CA ARG A 160 24.94 0.17 7.51
C ARG A 160 26.18 0.62 8.26
N TRP A 161 26.09 1.70 9.04
CA TRP A 161 27.21 2.20 9.85
C TRP A 161 27.69 1.19 10.89
N LYS A 162 26.78 0.40 11.48
CA LYS A 162 27.14 -0.64 12.45
C LYS A 162 27.81 -1.86 11.80
N GLU A 163 27.48 -2.14 10.54
CA GLU A 163 28.03 -3.25 9.76
C GLU A 163 29.39 -2.92 9.10
N GLU A 164 29.72 -1.63 8.95
CA GLU A 164 31.04 -1.23 8.46
C GLU A 164 32.14 -1.71 9.45
N PRO A 165 33.10 -2.54 9.00
CA PRO A 165 34.23 -2.90 9.83
C PRO A 165 35.00 -1.61 10.12
N ARG A 166 35.12 -1.25 11.40
CA ARG A 166 35.94 -0.13 11.88
C ARG A 166 37.39 -0.37 11.45
N LYS A 167 37.75 0.05 10.24
CA LYS A 167 39.13 0.18 9.82
C LYS A 167 39.65 1.45 10.49
N GLY A 168 40.14 1.28 11.71
CA GLY A 168 41.09 2.20 12.35
C GLY A 168 42.47 2.06 11.74
#